data_AF-A0A0C2ZK78-F1
#
_entry.id   AF-A0A0C2ZK78-F1
#
_cell.length_a   1.000
_cell.length_b   1.000
_cell.length_c   1.000
_cell.angle_alpha   90.00
_cell.angle_beta   90.00
_cell.angle_gamma   90.00
#
_symmetry.space_group_name_H-M   'P 1'
#
loop_
_entity.id
_entity.type
_entity.pdbx_description
1 polymer ?
#
loop_
_entity_poly.entity_id
_entity_poly.type
_entity_poly.pdbx_seq_one_letter_code
_entity_poly.pdbx_strand_id
1 'polypeptide(L)' 'TIKCSFVPTLPDELSISTGERVRVINRFDDGWALCENGGGEQGMVPQECLEQITIDPDDADWRNARRVSSLNPDVRSS' A
#
# COMPACT_ATOMS: atom_id res chain seq x y z
N THR A 1 -1.43 7.30 -3.77
CA THR A 1 -2.39 6.85 -4.81
C THR A 1 -3.19 5.71 -4.23
N ILE A 2 -4.42 5.44 -4.70
CA ILE A 2 -5.24 4.35 -4.16
C ILE A 2 -4.90 3.02 -4.84
N LYS A 3 -4.64 1.98 -4.04
CA LYS A 3 -4.23 0.63 -4.48
C LYS A 3 -5.40 -0.28 -4.85
N CYS A 4 -6.49 -0.17 -4.11
CA CYS A 4 -7.69 -0.99 -4.23
C CYS A 4 -8.94 -0.11 -4.15
N SER A 5 -10.01 -0.47 -4.86
CA SER A 5 -11.29 0.21 -4.73
C SER A 5 -11.98 -0.25 -3.45
N PHE A 6 -12.42 0.70 -2.62
CA PHE A 6 -13.16 0.43 -1.40
C PHE A 6 -14.61 0.87 -1.57
N VAL A 7 -15.53 -0.04 -1.29
CA VAL A 7 -16.97 0.22 -1.34
C VAL A 7 -17.44 0.45 0.11
N PRO A 8 -17.92 1.65 0.45
CA PRO A 8 -18.37 1.96 1.79
C PRO A 8 -19.60 1.12 2.14
N THR A 9 -19.57 0.53 3.32
CA THR A 9 -20.63 -0.23 3.98
C THR A 9 -21.29 0.57 5.11
N LEU A 10 -20.59 1.58 5.64
CA LEU A 10 -21.03 2.50 6.68
C LEU A 10 -21.19 3.92 6.13
N PRO A 11 -22.07 4.74 6.72
CA PRO A 11 -22.27 6.12 6.28
C PRO A 11 -21.09 7.05 6.56
N ASP A 12 -20.15 6.64 7.41
CA ASP A 12 -18.93 7.39 7.74
C ASP A 12 -17.75 7.03 6.82
N GLU A 13 -17.92 6.04 5.94
CA GLU A 13 -16.88 5.53 5.05
C GLU A 13 -16.85 6.28 3.71
N LEU A 14 -15.63 6.54 3.20
CA LEU A 14 -15.44 7.21 1.91
C LEU A 14 -15.21 6.17 0.81
N SER A 15 -15.98 6.27 -0.28
CA SER A 15 -15.70 5.48 -1.49
C SER A 15 -14.42 5.96 -2.14
N ILE A 16 -13.51 5.02 -2.41
CA ILE A 16 -12.26 5.29 -3.12
C ILE A 16 -12.10 4.32 -4.26
N SER A 17 -11.61 4.81 -5.40
CA SER A 17 -11.33 3.99 -6.59
C SER A 17 -9.84 3.85 -6.84
N THR A 18 -9.42 2.73 -7.42
CA THR A 18 -8.03 2.52 -7.82
C THR A 18 -7.55 3.63 -8.76
N GLY A 19 -6.39 4.20 -8.47
CA GLY A 19 -5.85 5.33 -9.23
C GLY A 19 -6.39 6.71 -8.83
N GLU A 20 -7.37 6.78 -7.93
CA GLU A 20 -7.82 8.06 -7.37
C GLU A 20 -6.78 8.66 -6.40
N ARG A 21 -6.90 9.96 -6.16
CA ARG A 21 -6.08 10.71 -5.22
C ARG A 21 -6.98 11.28 -4.14
N VAL A 22 -6.78 10.80 -2.92
CA VAL A 22 -7.40 11.35 -1.71
C VAL A 22 -6.34 11.99 -0.83
N ARG A 23 -6.76 12.99 -0.06
CA ARG A 23 -5.91 13.65 0.93
C ARG A 23 -6.13 12.99 2.28
N VAL A 24 -5.07 12.41 2.85
CA VAL A 24 -5.14 11.85 4.21
C VAL A 24 -5.18 13.00 5.21
N ILE A 25 -6.27 13.10 5.97
CA ILE A 25 -6.50 14.11 7.01
C ILE A 25 -5.99 13.61 8.36
N ASN A 26 -6.34 12.36 8.71
CA ASN A 26 -5.90 11.74 9.95
C ASN A 26 -5.60 10.24 9.76
N ARG A 27 -4.63 9.71 10.50
CA ARG A 27 -4.33 8.28 10.56
C ARG A 27 -4.56 7.79 11.98
N PHE A 28 -5.21 6.64 12.09
CA PHE A 28 -5.46 5.97 13.36
C PHE A 28 -4.56 4.73 13.46
N ASP A 29 -4.15 4.36 14.67
CA ASP A 29 -3.31 3.17 14.93
C ASP A 29 -4.04 1.85 14.70
N ASP A 30 -5.37 1.85 14.71
CA ASP A 30 -6.22 0.68 14.44
C ASP A 30 -6.30 0.30 12.94
N GLY A 31 -5.50 0.91 12.06
CA GLY A 31 -5.47 0.57 10.62
C GLY A 31 -6.42 1.38 9.74
N TRP A 32 -7.04 2.44 10.28
CA TRP A 32 -7.96 3.32 9.56
C TRP A 32 -7.35 4.70 9.31
N ALA A 33 -7.84 5.39 8.28
CA ALA A 33 -7.44 6.76 7.98
C ALA A 33 -8.65 7.57 7.54
N LEU A 34 -8.79 8.77 8.10
CA LEU A 34 -9.74 9.76 7.62
C LEU A 34 -9.14 10.43 6.39
N CYS A 35 -9.82 10.31 5.26
CA CYS A 35 -9.40 10.90 3.99
C CYS A 35 -10.46 11.86 3.46
N GLU A 36 -10.03 12.76 2.59
CA GLU A 36 -10.88 13.71 1.87
C GLU A 36 -10.68 13.54 0.36
N ASN A 37 -11.76 13.40 -0.39
CA ASN A 37 -11.72 13.29 -1.85
C ASN A 37 -11.57 14.67 -2.52
N GLY A 38 -11.40 14.68 -3.84
CA GLY A 38 -11.31 15.93 -4.61
C GLY A 38 -12.60 16.77 -4.63
N GLY A 39 -13.74 16.18 -4.23
CA GLY A 39 -15.02 16.86 -4.08
C GLY A 39 -15.23 17.52 -2.70
N GLY A 40 -14.30 17.32 -1.75
CA GLY A 40 -14.43 17.81 -0.38
C GLY A 40 -15.24 16.89 0.54
N GLU A 41 -15.58 15.69 0.10
CA GLU A 41 -16.22 14.68 0.95
C GLU A 41 -15.17 13.98 1.79
N GLN A 42 -15.45 13.87 3.09
CA GLN A 42 -14.57 13.25 4.07
C GLN A 42 -15.17 11.92 4.53
N GLY A 43 -14.31 10.93 4.73
CA GLY A 43 -14.74 9.69 5.35
C GLY A 43 -13.57 8.73 5.62
N MET A 44 -13.90 7.67 6.32
CA MET A 44 -12.97 6.65 6.76
C MET A 44 -12.64 5.70 5.61
N VAL A 45 -11.34 5.44 5.45
CA VAL A 45 -10.83 4.41 4.53
C VAL A 45 -9.80 3.56 5.26
N PRO A 46 -9.70 2.26 4.94
CA PRO A 46 -8.70 1.40 5.54
C PRO A 46 -7.32 1.74 4.95
N GLN A 47 -6.29 1.79 5.81
CA GLN A 47 -4.93 2.20 5.45
C GLN A 47 -4.29 1.28 4.40
N GLU A 48 -4.69 0.02 4.35
CA GLU A 48 -4.34 -0.96 3.32
C GLU A 48 -4.72 -0.54 1.90
N CYS A 49 -5.76 0.29 1.73
CA CYS A 49 -6.15 0.82 0.42
C CYS A 49 -5.31 2.04 0.01
N LEU A 50 -4.70 2.73 0.98
CA LEU A 50 -3.78 3.83 0.72
C LEU A 50 -2.45 3.24 0.27
N GLU A 51 -1.93 3.69 -0.87
CA GLU A 51 -0.53 3.43 -1.21
C GLU A 51 0.34 4.22 -0.25
N GLN A 52 0.74 3.57 0.83
CA GLN A 52 1.84 4.03 1.65
C GLN A 52 3.06 3.98 0.75
N ILE A 53 3.38 5.12 0.12
CA ILE A 53 4.70 5.37 -0.45
C ILE A 53 5.60 5.52 0.77
N THR A 54 5.80 4.43 1.50
CA THR A 54 6.93 4.31 2.37
C THR A 54 8.08 4.23 1.39
N ILE A 55 8.78 5.35 1.23
CA ILE A 55 10.14 5.30 0.71
C ILE A 55 10.94 4.68 1.85
N ASP A 56 10.73 3.39 2.09
CA ASP A 56 11.70 2.60 2.80
C ASP A 56 12.86 2.48 1.82
N PRO A 57 14.03 3.09 2.09
CA PRO A 57 15.19 2.93 1.22
C PRO A 57 15.66 1.46 1.09
N ASP A 58 15.02 0.53 1.82
CA ASP A 58 15.31 -0.91 1.85
C ASP A 58 14.35 -1.76 0.97
N ASP A 59 13.07 -1.36 0.77
CA ASP A 59 12.11 -2.20 0.02
C ASP A 59 12.31 -2.15 -1.51
N ALA A 60 13.15 -1.22 -2.00
CA ALA A 60 13.52 -1.13 -3.40
C ALA A 60 14.52 -2.21 -3.87
N ASP A 61 15.18 -2.93 -2.96
CA ASP A 61 16.30 -3.82 -3.30
C ASP A 61 15.89 -5.29 -3.55
N TRP A 62 14.82 -5.80 -2.92
CA TRP A 62 14.51 -7.24 -3.01
C TRP A 62 13.89 -7.67 -4.35
N ARG A 63 13.15 -6.79 -5.04
CA ARG A 63 12.55 -7.11 -6.35
C ARG A 63 13.60 -7.24 -7.47
N ASN A 64 14.83 -6.75 -7.26
CA ASN A 64 15.95 -6.91 -8.20
C ASN A 64 16.93 -8.04 -7.83
N ALA A 65 16.80 -8.67 -6.66
CA ALA A 65 17.68 -9.76 -6.23
C ALA A 65 17.48 -11.08 -7.01
N ARG A 66 16.54 -11.16 -7.97
CA ARG A 66 16.23 -12.38 -8.74
C ARG A 66 17.14 -12.62 -9.94
N ARG A 67 18.29 -11.93 -10.09
CA ARG A 67 19.13 -12.08 -11.30
C ARG A 67 20.64 -12.27 -11.12
N VAL A 68 21.13 -12.69 -9.96
CA VAL A 68 22.49 -13.24 -9.86
C VAL A 68 22.44 -14.73 -9.54
N SER A 69 22.44 -15.48 -10.63
CA SER A 69 23.24 -16.68 -10.87
C SER A 69 22.89 -17.95 -10.08
N SER A 70 22.13 -18.81 -10.75
CA SER A 70 22.28 -20.26 -10.69
C SER A 70 23.73 -20.71 -10.95
N LEU A 71 24.04 -21.94 -10.50
CA LEU A 71 25.34 -22.65 -10.47
C LEU A 71 26.16 -22.25 -9.24
N ASN A 72 26.52 -23.15 -8.32
CA ASN A 72 27.17 -24.44 -8.56
C ASN A 72 26.66 -25.54 -7.61
N PRO A 73 26.27 -26.73 -8.11
CA PRO A 73 26.27 -27.95 -7.30
C PRO A 73 27.68 -28.56 -7.27
N ASP A 74 27.94 -29.35 -6.22
CA ASP A 74 29.05 -30.31 -6.07
C ASP A 74 30.36 -29.81 -5.45
N VAL A 75 30.64 -30.27 -4.23
CA VAL A 75 31.58 -31.39 -4.07
C VAL A 75 31.45 -32.02 -2.68
N ARG A 76 31.07 -33.28 -2.71
CA ARG A 76 31.18 -34.29 -1.65
C ARG A 76 32.62 -34.82 -1.68
N SER A 77 33.36 -34.73 -0.58
CA SER A 77 34.59 -35.49 -0.24
C SER A 77 35.18 -34.86 1.03
N SER A 78 35.78 -35.53 2.00
CA SER A 78 35.96 -36.94 2.38
C SER A 78 36.54 -36.90 3.79
#